data_AF-A0A7J8NYD2-F1
#
_entry.id   AF-A0A7J8NYD2-F1
#
_cell.length_a   1.000
_cell.length_b   1.000
_cell.length_c   1.000
_cell.angle_alpha   90.00
_cell.angle_beta   90.00
_cell.angle_gamma   90.00
#
_symmetry.space_group_name_H-M   'P 1'
#
loop_
_entity.id
_entity.type
_entity.pdbx_description
1 polymer ?
#
loop_
_entity_poly.entity_id
_entity_poly.type
_entity_poly.pdbx_seq_one_letter_code
_entity_poly.pdbx_strand_id
1 'polypeptide(L)'
;MDPLSSVMAPRVYHQLIPNVVKYENSTNVIGDHFEVPETIRKDLQKKGHILQGPASLSVSQFIVHNLDGLKGNGELVAVSDPRKGGFPAGF
;
A
#
# COMPACT_ATOMS: atom_id res chain seq x y z
N MET A 1 -3.45 10.68 4.52
CA MET A 1 -3.81 9.99 3.27
C MET A 1 -5.29 9.67 3.37
N ASP A 2 -6.04 9.90 2.30
CA ASP A 2 -7.38 9.34 2.18
C ASP A 2 -7.30 7.80 2.06
N PRO A 3 -8.41 7.07 2.30
CA PRO A 3 -8.40 5.61 2.27
C PRO A 3 -7.88 5.01 0.98
N LEU A 4 -8.18 5.60 -0.19
CA LEU A 4 -7.71 5.10 -1.48
C LEU A 4 -6.20 5.28 -1.60
N SER A 5 -5.69 6.48 -1.32
CA SER A 5 -4.24 6.74 -1.33
C SER A 5 -3.46 5.80 -0.40
N SER A 6 -4.03 5.46 0.77
CA SER A 6 -3.39 4.52 1.70
C SER A 6 -3.27 3.10 1.16
N VAL A 7 -4.24 2.64 0.37
CA VAL A 7 -4.20 1.31 -0.26
C VAL A 7 -3.32 1.32 -1.51
N MET A 8 -3.35 2.41 -2.28
CA MET A 8 -2.59 2.57 -3.52
C MET A 8 -1.09 2.82 -3.29
N ALA A 9 -0.69 3.31 -2.12
CA ALA A 9 0.72 3.56 -1.83
C ALA A 9 1.58 2.30 -1.99
N PRO A 10 2.79 2.41 -2.58
CA PRO A 10 3.73 1.30 -2.69
C PRO A 10 4.29 0.93 -1.31
N ARG A 11 4.57 -0.35 -1.11
CA ARG A 11 4.87 -0.93 0.20
C ARG A 11 6.33 -1.36 0.33
N VAL A 12 6.83 -1.29 1.56
CA VAL A 12 8.14 -1.81 2.00
C VAL A 12 7.94 -2.75 3.18
N TYR A 13 8.79 -3.76 3.32
CA TYR A 13 8.71 -4.73 4.41
C TYR A 13 10.10 -5.21 4.85
N HIS A 14 10.31 -5.33 6.16
CA HIS A 14 11.50 -5.92 6.77
C HIS A 14 11.06 -6.71 8.00
N GLN A 15 11.67 -7.86 8.27
CA GLN A 15 11.28 -8.77 9.35
C GLN A 15 12.44 -9.22 10.25
N LEU A 16 13.45 -8.38 10.41
CA LEU A 16 14.74 -8.64 11.06
C LEU A 16 15.57 -9.74 10.38
N ILE A 17 15.04 -10.97 10.28
CA ILE A 17 15.68 -12.14 9.65
C ILE A 17 14.79 -12.65 8.50
N PRO A 18 15.27 -12.69 7.25
CA PRO A 18 16.57 -12.19 6.79
C PRO A 18 16.66 -10.65 6.90
N ASN A 19 17.87 -10.14 7.10
CA ASN A 19 18.13 -8.69 7.25
C ASN A 19 18.14 -7.98 5.89
N VAL A 20 16.97 -7.91 5.25
CA VAL A 20 16.75 -7.28 3.95
C VAL A 20 15.45 -6.49 3.95
N VAL A 21 15.43 -5.35 3.24
CA VAL A 21 14.22 -4.58 2.99
C VAL A 21 13.63 -5.04 1.66
N LYS A 22 12.46 -5.69 1.72
CA LYS A 22 11.65 -5.98 0.54
C LYS A 22 10.88 -4.73 0.12
N TYR A 23 10.74 -4.51 -1.18
CA TYR A 23 10.00 -3.37 -1.72
C TYR A 23 9.17 -3.76 -2.94
N GLU A 24 8.06 -3.05 -3.13
CA GLU A 24 7.24 -3.20 -4.33
C GLU A 24 7.88 -2.50 -5.54
N ASN A 25 7.88 -3.22 -6.65
CA ASN A 25 8.11 -2.74 -8.00
C ASN A 25 7.42 -3.73 -8.94
N SER A 26 6.10 -3.66 -9.00
CA SER A 26 5.30 -4.64 -9.74
C SER A 26 4.10 -4.01 -10.40
N THR A 27 3.78 -4.49 -11.60
CA THR A 27 2.55 -4.16 -12.31
C THR A 27 1.53 -5.28 -12.08
N ASN A 28 0.30 -4.93 -11.68
CA ASN A 28 -0.75 -5.91 -11.46
C ASN A 28 -1.37 -6.39 -12.79
N VAL A 29 -2.32 -7.33 -12.71
CA VAL A 29 -2.97 -7.94 -13.89
C VAL A 29 -3.85 -6.97 -14.70
N ILE A 30 -4.22 -5.82 -14.13
CA ILE A 30 -5.01 -4.78 -14.81
C ILE A 30 -4.16 -3.59 -15.28
N GLY A 31 -2.84 -3.65 -15.11
CA GLY A 31 -1.89 -2.67 -15.62
C GLY A 31 -1.46 -1.57 -14.64
N ASP A 32 -1.96 -1.56 -13.41
CA ASP A 32 -1.52 -0.58 -12.41
C ASP A 32 -0.12 -0.91 -11.91
N HIS A 33 0.75 0.10 -11.89
CA HIS A 33 2.13 -0.04 -11.45
C HIS A 33 2.33 0.49 -10.03
N PHE A 34 2.86 -0.36 -9.16
CA PHE A 34 3.21 -0.05 -7.78
C PHE A 34 4.71 -0.14 -7.61
N GLU A 35 5.37 1.01 -7.50
CA GLU A 35 6.81 1.09 -7.30
C GLU A 35 7.15 2.04 -6.16
N VAL A 36 7.98 1.56 -5.23
CA VAL A 36 8.66 2.43 -4.28
C VAL A 36 9.64 3.33 -5.05
N PRO A 37 9.48 4.67 -5.01
CA PRO A 37 10.28 5.60 -5.80
C PRO A 37 11.78 5.33 -5.71
N GLU A 38 12.48 5.43 -6.83
CA GLU A 38 13.93 5.19 -6.91
C GLU A 38 14.72 6.05 -5.92
N THR A 39 14.27 7.29 -5.67
CA THR A 39 14.86 8.19 -4.68
C THR A 39 14.85 7.59 -3.27
N ILE A 40 13.72 7.03 -2.84
CA ILE A 40 13.58 6.34 -1.55
C ILE A 40 14.48 5.11 -1.51
N ARG A 41 14.53 4.33 -2.60
CA ARG A 41 15.39 3.15 -2.71
C ARG A 41 16.88 3.53 -2.54
N LYS A 42 17.33 4.56 -3.25
CA LYS A 42 18.70 5.08 -3.14
C LYS A 42 19.01 5.57 -1.73
N ASP A 43 18.08 6.26 -1.08
CA ASP A 43 18.30 6.77 0.27
C ASP A 43 18.34 5.65 1.32
N LEU A 44 17.58 4.57 1.14
CA LEU A 44 17.71 3.36 1.98
C LEU A 44 19.06 2.68 1.80
N GLN A 45 19.55 2.56 0.56
CA GLN A 45 20.88 1.99 0.27
C GLN A 45 22.01 2.84 0.88
N LYS A 46 21.94 4.17 0.78
CA LYS A 46 22.91 5.08 1.44
C LYS A 46 22.95 4.90 2.94
N LYS A 47 21.82 4.54 3.56
CA LYS A 47 21.71 4.23 5.00
C LYS A 47 22.17 2.81 5.36
N GLY A 48 22.65 2.02 4.41
CA GLY A 48 23.18 0.67 4.63
C GLY A 48 22.13 -0.45 4.56
N HIS A 49 20.89 -0.16 4.14
CA HIS A 49 19.89 -1.21 3.94
C HIS A 49 20.17 -2.01 2.67
N ILE A 50 20.09 -3.34 2.78
CA ILE A 50 20.12 -4.24 1.62
C ILE A 50 18.69 -4.34 1.08
N LEU A 51 18.47 -3.89 -0.15
CA LEU A 51 17.17 -3.95 -0.80
C LEU A 51 16.99 -5.26 -1.59
N GLN A 52 15.79 -5.82 -1.55
CA GLN A 52 15.41 -7.00 -2.33
C GLN A 52 14.05 -6.77 -3.01
N GLY A 53 14.03 -6.78 -4.34
CA GLY A 53 12.80 -6.65 -5.12
C GLY A 53 12.95 -7.24 -6.53
N PRO A 54 11.86 -7.32 -7.31
CA PRO A 54 10.51 -6.90 -6.94
C PRO A 54 9.84 -7.93 -6.02
N ALA A 55 9.13 -7.46 -4.99
CA ALA A 55 8.33 -8.32 -4.13
C ALA A 55 6.84 -8.02 -4.34
N SER A 56 6.03 -9.07 -4.54
CA SER A 56 4.59 -8.97 -4.31
C SER A 56 4.37 -9.02 -2.81
N LEU A 57 3.79 -7.95 -2.25
CA LEU A 57 3.55 -7.81 -0.82
C LEU A 57 2.07 -8.10 -0.49
N SER A 58 1.55 -7.48 0.56
CA SER A 58 0.21 -7.75 1.08
C SER A 58 -0.89 -7.32 0.11
N VAL A 59 -2.13 -7.72 0.42
CA VAL A 59 -3.36 -7.19 -0.15
C VAL A 59 -4.21 -6.68 1.00
N SER A 60 -4.67 -5.43 0.94
CA SER A 60 -5.51 -4.82 1.98
C SER A 60 -6.96 -4.67 1.52
N GLN A 61 -7.92 -4.69 2.43
CA GLN A 61 -9.31 -4.32 2.15
C GLN A 61 -9.76 -3.43 3.30
N PHE A 62 -10.10 -2.18 3.00
CA PHE A 62 -10.39 -1.16 4.00
C PHE A 62 -11.87 -0.78 3.98
N ILE A 63 -12.41 -0.53 5.16
CA ILE A 63 -13.64 0.23 5.38
C ILE A 63 -13.29 1.27 6.42
N VAL A 64 -13.39 2.54 6.06
CA VAL A 64 -13.08 3.67 6.92
C VAL A 64 -14.36 4.41 7.21
N HIS A 65 -14.67 4.59 8.49
CA HIS A 65 -15.77 5.45 8.91
C HIS A 65 -15.25 6.88 9.05
N ASN A 66 -15.62 7.74 8.11
CA ASN A 66 -15.29 9.15 8.15
C ASN A 66 -16.27 9.88 9.07
N LEU A 67 -15.85 10.09 10.31
CA LEU A 67 -16.65 10.78 11.32
C LEU A 67 -16.50 12.30 11.16
N ASP A 68 -17.41 12.92 10.41
CA ASP A 68 -17.54 14.37 10.44
C ASP A 68 -18.09 14.79 11.80
N GLY A 69 -17.34 15.67 12.48
CA GLY A 69 -17.55 16.01 13.89
C GLY A 69 -18.99 16.42 14.21
N LEU A 70 -19.46 15.89 15.36
CA LEU A 70 -20.64 16.27 16.16
C LEU A 70 -21.95 15.51 15.97
N LYS A 71 -22.19 14.72 14.90
CA LYS A 71 -23.51 14.08 14.74
C LYS A 71 -23.50 12.67 14.13
N GLY A 72 -22.65 11.74 14.59
CA GLY A 72 -22.86 10.27 14.49
C GLY A 72 -23.12 9.61 13.12
N ASN A 73 -23.27 10.40 12.06
CA ASN A 73 -23.73 10.05 10.72
C ASN A 73 -22.54 10.29 9.80
N GLY A 74 -21.53 9.43 9.92
CA GLY A 74 -20.35 9.50 9.09
C GLY A 74 -20.52 8.76 7.77
N GLU A 75 -19.69 9.11 6.80
CA GLU A 75 -19.59 8.39 5.53
C GLU A 75 -18.75 7.11 5.72
N LEU A 76 -19.18 6.00 5.12
CA LEU A 76 -18.35 4.80 5.02
C LEU A 76 -17.61 4.80 3.69
N VAL A 77 -16.28 4.85 3.74
CA VAL A 77 -15.42 4.75 2.56
C VAL A 77 -14.81 3.36 2.52
N ALA A 78 -15.21 2.56 1.53
CA ALA A 78 -14.68 1.23 1.31
C ALA A 78 -13.67 1.22 0.15
N VAL A 79 -12.54 0.53 0.32
CA VAL A 79 -11.49 0.43 -0.69
C VAL A 79 -11.01 -1.01 -0.80
N SER A 80 -11.10 -1.55 -2.02
CA SER A 80 -10.47 -2.81 -2.38
C SER A 80 -9.10 -2.57 -3.01
N ASP A 81 -8.10 -3.32 -2.55
CA ASP A 81 -6.76 -3.24 -3.13
C ASP A 81 -6.72 -3.84 -4.54
N PRO A 82 -6.34 -3.04 -5.56
CA PRO A 82 -6.31 -3.49 -6.94
C PRO A 82 -5.25 -4.57 -7.20
N ARG A 83 -4.29 -4.81 -6.28
CA ARG A 83 -3.34 -5.93 -6.37
C ARG A 83 -4.03 -7.30 -6.47
N LYS A 84 -5.28 -7.42 -6.01
CA LYS A 84 -6.10 -8.64 -6.11
C LYS A 84 -7.32 -8.48 -7.04
N GLY A 85 -7.59 -7.28 -7.56
CA GLY A 85 -8.71 -7.01 -8.48
C GLY A 85 -10.10 -7.06 -7.84
N GLY A 86 -10.22 -6.76 -6.53
CA GLY A 86 -11.51 -6.69 -5.84
C GLY A 86 -12.22 -5.35 -6.07
N PHE A 87 -13.53 -5.32 -5.75
CA PHE A 87 -14.35 -4.10 -5.82
C PHE A 87 -15.13 -3.91 -4.51
N PRO A 88 -15.14 -2.70 -3.93
CA PRO A 88 -16.02 -2.39 -2.80
C PRO A 88 -17.47 -2.27 -3.27
N ALA A 89 -18.42 -2.50 -2.36
CA ALA A 89 -19.86 -2.34 -2.61
C ALA A 89 -20.58 -1.88 -1.33
N GLY A 90 -21.73 -1.21 -1.49
CA GLY A 90 -22.56 -0.69 -0.40
C GLY A 90 -23.94 -0.24 -0.89
N PHE A 91 -24.82 0.17 0.03
CA PHE A 91 -26.16 0.71 -0.22
C PHE A 91 -26.47 1.86 0.73
#